data_AF-A0A428ZNG7-F1
#
_entry.id   AF-A0A428ZNG7-F1
#
_cell.length_a   1.000
_cell.length_b   1.000
_cell.length_c   1.000
_cell.angle_alpha   90.00
_cell.angle_beta   90.00
_cell.angle_gamma   90.00
#
_symmetry.space_group_name_H-M   'P 1'
#
loop_
_entity.id
_entity.type
_entity.pdbx_description
1 polymer ?
#
loop_
_entity_poly.entity_id
_entity_poly.type
_entity_poly.pdbx_seq_one_letter_code
_entity_poly.pdbx_strand_id
1 'polypeptide(L)'
;MNLTADAEFQINEPGTVIDGKDIRGCVSIKANNVKIKRSRVRCDSYFPIRIYDGFRNAVIEDTEIDGLNSGTTNAAVGFDNYILRRVNMHSLGEGPHMGTNVLIEDSYVHDLASCDICHNDAIQSSGALNVVLRHNTFINDAMGKNAVVRIATEQGDSKNFLVENNLLAGGNFAVQVRSQGHGFPVGVRVINNRIVPTWRFAPFDTTDGRIETIGNFRDDNLEPLSAD
;
A
#
# COMPACT_ATOMS: atom_id res chain seq x y z
N MET A 1 -9.32 2.62 21.93
CA MET A 1 -9.07 4.07 21.99
C MET A 1 -10.41 4.78 22.09
N ASN A 2 -10.52 5.90 22.83
CA ASN A 2 -11.72 6.73 22.83
C ASN A 2 -11.58 7.78 21.73
N LEU A 3 -12.44 7.73 20.71
CA LEU A 3 -12.41 8.63 19.57
C LEU A 3 -13.59 9.62 19.62
N THR A 4 -13.39 10.85 19.15
CA THR A 4 -14.50 11.82 18.93
C THR A 4 -14.93 11.80 17.47
N ALA A 5 -16.24 11.74 17.22
CA ALA A 5 -16.77 11.76 15.85
C ALA A 5 -16.46 13.08 15.13
N ASP A 6 -16.10 12.99 13.85
CA ASP A 6 -15.94 14.12 12.93
C ASP A 6 -16.44 13.75 11.53
N ALA A 7 -16.64 14.76 10.68
CA ALA A 7 -16.96 14.59 9.26
C ALA A 7 -15.68 14.52 8.40
N GLU A 8 -15.82 14.64 7.07
CA GLU A 8 -14.67 14.74 6.16
C GLU A 8 -13.74 15.92 6.50
N PHE A 9 -12.46 15.80 6.13
CA PHE A 9 -11.46 16.84 6.31
C PHE A 9 -10.93 17.33 4.96
N GLN A 10 -10.93 18.66 4.78
CA GLN A 10 -10.17 19.37 3.75
C GLN A 10 -9.05 20.16 4.45
N ILE A 11 -7.86 19.58 4.52
CA ILE A 11 -6.73 20.12 5.29
C ILE A 11 -5.94 21.07 4.38
N ASN A 12 -6.11 22.38 4.57
CA ASN A 12 -5.46 23.43 3.78
C ASN A 12 -4.41 24.23 4.56
N GLU A 13 -4.19 23.91 5.84
CA GLU A 13 -3.25 24.61 6.70
C GLU A 13 -1.98 23.76 6.93
N PRO A 14 -0.77 24.28 6.66
CA PRO A 14 0.47 23.56 6.94
C PRO A 14 0.63 23.25 8.43
N GLY A 15 1.09 22.04 8.75
CA GLY A 15 1.34 21.64 10.14
C GLY A 15 0.09 21.21 10.91
N THR A 16 -1.09 21.13 10.27
CA THR A 16 -2.30 20.60 10.93
C THR A 16 -2.04 19.23 11.54
N VAL A 17 -2.52 19.05 12.78
CA VAL A 17 -2.51 17.77 13.49
C VAL A 17 -3.93 17.33 13.78
N ILE A 18 -4.31 16.17 13.25
CA ILE A 18 -5.54 15.46 13.58
C ILE A 18 -5.20 14.32 14.54
N ASP A 19 -5.88 14.27 15.69
CA ASP A 19 -5.56 13.35 16.80
C ASP A 19 -6.83 12.89 17.50
N GLY A 20 -7.00 11.57 17.68
CA GLY A 20 -8.11 11.03 18.46
C GLY A 20 -9.48 11.09 17.77
N LYS A 21 -9.52 11.08 16.42
CA LYS A 21 -10.77 11.31 15.67
C LYS A 21 -11.34 10.04 15.06
N ASP A 22 -12.66 9.92 15.07
CA ASP A 22 -13.42 8.93 14.29
C ASP A 22 -14.10 9.67 13.12
N ILE A 23 -13.35 9.76 12.02
CA ILE A 23 -13.65 10.55 10.83
C ILE A 23 -14.61 9.76 9.95
N ARG A 24 -15.87 10.23 9.84
CA ARG A 24 -16.91 9.69 8.97
C ARG A 24 -16.94 10.46 7.65
N GLY A 25 -15.91 10.23 6.86
CA GLY A 25 -15.66 10.95 5.62
C GLY A 25 -14.21 10.83 5.21
N CYS A 26 -13.91 11.25 3.99
CA CYS A 26 -12.57 11.14 3.42
C CYS A 26 -11.69 12.30 3.88
N VAL A 27 -10.37 12.14 3.77
CA VAL A 27 -9.40 13.15 4.17
C VAL A 27 -8.61 13.61 2.95
N SER A 28 -8.77 14.86 2.57
CA SER A 28 -7.98 15.52 1.52
C SER A 28 -6.91 16.39 2.16
N ILE A 29 -5.65 16.02 1.96
CA ILE A 29 -4.47 16.77 2.43
C ILE A 29 -3.99 17.68 1.30
N LYS A 30 -4.19 18.99 1.50
CA LYS A 30 -3.79 20.07 0.60
C LYS A 30 -2.85 21.05 1.33
N ALA A 31 -1.96 20.51 2.15
CA ALA A 31 -1.02 21.26 2.97
C ALA A 31 0.23 20.44 3.33
N ASN A 32 1.33 21.13 3.64
CA ASN A 32 2.59 20.48 4.04
C ASN A 32 2.60 20.11 5.52
N ASN A 33 3.41 19.09 5.87
CA ASN A 33 3.71 18.72 7.25
C ASN A 33 2.48 18.32 8.09
N VAL A 34 1.45 17.79 7.45
CA VAL A 34 0.22 17.33 8.12
C VAL A 34 0.48 16.04 8.88
N LYS A 35 -0.10 15.92 10.07
CA LYS A 35 -0.07 14.68 10.86
C LYS A 35 -1.48 14.22 11.18
N ILE A 36 -1.77 12.95 10.90
CA ILE A 36 -2.98 12.27 11.34
C ILE A 36 -2.54 11.14 12.25
N LYS A 37 -3.00 11.13 13.49
CA LYS A 37 -2.61 10.10 14.44
C LYS A 37 -3.76 9.61 15.30
N ARG A 38 -3.66 8.37 15.79
CA ARG A 38 -4.59 7.84 16.79
C ARG A 38 -6.05 8.05 16.38
N SER A 39 -6.33 7.80 15.11
CA SER A 39 -7.61 8.14 14.50
C SER A 39 -8.16 6.95 13.72
N ARG A 40 -9.41 7.06 13.29
CA ARG A 40 -10.03 6.15 12.33
C ARG A 40 -10.64 6.96 11.20
N VAL A 41 -10.36 6.58 9.96
CA VAL A 41 -10.95 7.17 8.75
C VAL A 41 -11.89 6.14 8.13
N ARG A 42 -13.15 6.51 7.94
CA ARG A 42 -14.18 5.69 7.29
C ARG A 42 -14.70 6.42 6.06
N CYS A 43 -14.39 5.89 4.88
CA CYS A 43 -14.74 6.52 3.61
C CYS A 43 -14.91 5.44 2.53
N ASP A 44 -16.00 5.55 1.78
CA ASP A 44 -16.38 4.64 0.68
C ASP A 44 -16.03 5.19 -0.72
N SER A 45 -15.34 6.32 -0.78
CA SER A 45 -14.83 6.93 -2.03
C SER A 45 -13.48 6.34 -2.43
N TYR A 46 -13.02 6.68 -3.65
CA TYR A 46 -11.82 6.10 -4.26
C TYR A 46 -10.56 6.26 -3.40
N PHE A 47 -10.40 7.38 -2.68
CA PHE A 47 -9.28 7.58 -1.76
C PHE A 47 -9.77 8.02 -0.38
N PRO A 48 -9.79 7.12 0.62
CA PRO A 48 -10.04 7.51 2.00
C PRO A 48 -9.11 8.60 2.51
N ILE A 49 -7.83 8.52 2.15
CA ILE A 49 -6.87 9.61 2.38
C ILE A 49 -6.17 9.94 1.06
N ARG A 50 -6.18 11.22 0.67
CA ARG A 50 -5.45 11.70 -0.51
C ARG A 50 -4.57 12.89 -0.17
N ILE A 51 -3.28 12.74 -0.43
CA ILE A 51 -2.31 13.83 -0.51
C ILE A 51 -2.36 14.37 -1.94
N TYR A 52 -2.66 15.67 -2.07
CA TYR A 52 -2.72 16.34 -3.38
C TYR A 52 -1.34 16.84 -3.81
N ASP A 53 -1.20 17.04 -5.12
CA ASP A 53 0.03 17.45 -5.79
C ASP A 53 0.62 18.73 -5.17
N GLY A 54 1.95 18.79 -5.10
CA GLY A 54 2.69 19.94 -4.56
C GLY A 54 2.83 19.97 -3.04
N PHE A 55 2.13 19.08 -2.32
CA PHE A 55 2.23 18.96 -0.87
C PHE A 55 3.11 17.79 -0.44
N ARG A 56 3.73 17.91 0.74
CA ARG A 56 4.74 16.97 1.22
C ARG A 56 4.77 16.80 2.73
N ASN A 57 5.45 15.74 3.17
CA ASN A 57 5.72 15.40 4.56
C ASN A 57 4.44 15.09 5.35
N ALA A 58 3.46 14.43 4.73
CA ALA A 58 2.32 13.91 5.46
C ALA A 58 2.74 12.70 6.30
N VAL A 59 2.28 12.60 7.54
CA VAL A 59 2.50 11.44 8.40
C VAL A 59 1.15 10.95 8.91
N ILE A 60 0.81 9.71 8.58
CA ILE A 60 -0.33 9.01 9.14
C ILE A 60 0.22 7.90 10.02
N GLU A 61 -0.08 7.96 11.32
CA GLU A 61 0.46 7.02 12.30
C GLU A 61 -0.62 6.52 13.28
N ASP A 62 -0.50 5.28 13.77
CA ASP A 62 -1.43 4.73 14.77
C ASP A 62 -2.92 4.89 14.36
N THR A 63 -3.24 4.69 13.09
CA THR A 63 -4.52 5.05 12.49
C THR A 63 -5.16 3.86 11.79
N GLU A 64 -6.48 3.75 11.90
CA GLU A 64 -7.30 2.78 11.16
C GLU A 64 -7.88 3.45 9.91
N ILE A 65 -7.84 2.77 8.77
CA ILE A 65 -8.48 3.18 7.52
C ILE A 65 -9.42 2.06 7.10
N ASP A 66 -10.71 2.37 7.10
CA ASP A 66 -11.81 1.47 6.78
C ASP A 66 -12.49 1.97 5.50
N GLY A 67 -12.36 1.17 4.43
CA GLY A 67 -12.94 1.45 3.11
C GLY A 67 -14.43 1.12 3.00
N LEU A 68 -15.07 0.70 4.11
CA LEU A 68 -16.50 0.39 4.22
C LEU A 68 -17.00 -0.70 3.27
N ASN A 69 -16.10 -1.56 2.77
CA ASN A 69 -16.37 -2.54 1.72
C ASN A 69 -17.04 -1.89 0.50
N SER A 70 -16.61 -0.67 0.16
CA SER A 70 -17.09 0.02 -1.04
C SER A 70 -16.91 -0.90 -2.24
N GLY A 71 -17.96 -1.08 -3.05
CA GLY A 71 -17.91 -1.83 -4.30
C GLY A 71 -17.14 -1.09 -5.41
N THR A 72 -16.51 0.04 -5.09
CA THR A 72 -15.62 0.79 -5.97
C THR A 72 -14.17 0.40 -5.69
N THR A 73 -13.28 0.54 -6.68
CA THR A 73 -11.83 0.31 -6.54
C THR A 73 -11.19 1.38 -5.66
N ASN A 74 -11.52 1.41 -4.37
CA ASN A 74 -10.94 2.39 -3.44
C ASN A 74 -9.54 1.95 -2.99
N ALA A 75 -8.57 2.83 -3.18
CA ALA A 75 -7.20 2.68 -2.72
C ALA A 75 -7.00 3.48 -1.43
N ALA A 76 -6.48 2.84 -0.39
CA ALA A 76 -6.42 3.38 0.98
C ALA A 76 -5.83 4.80 1.07
N VAL A 77 -4.69 4.99 0.42
CA VAL A 77 -3.92 6.24 0.44
C VAL A 77 -3.26 6.46 -0.92
N GLY A 78 -3.29 7.69 -1.41
CA GLY A 78 -2.48 8.12 -2.55
C GLY A 78 -2.05 9.59 -2.44
N PHE A 79 -1.06 10.08 -3.18
CA PHE A 79 -0.10 9.32 -3.99
C PHE A 79 1.33 9.52 -3.49
N ASP A 80 1.73 10.76 -3.20
CA ASP A 80 3.14 11.09 -2.98
C ASP A 80 3.45 11.62 -1.56
N ASN A 81 4.72 11.58 -1.19
CA ASN A 81 5.34 12.32 -0.09
C ASN A 81 4.71 12.09 1.30
N TYR A 82 4.45 10.83 1.63
CA TYR A 82 3.85 10.46 2.91
C TYR A 82 4.55 9.28 3.60
N ILE A 83 4.32 9.20 4.91
CA ILE A 83 4.69 8.07 5.76
C ILE A 83 3.41 7.45 6.32
N LEU A 84 3.27 6.13 6.21
CA LEU A 84 2.34 5.33 6.99
C LEU A 84 3.12 4.53 8.03
N ARG A 85 2.76 4.67 9.30
CA ARG A 85 3.42 3.95 10.41
C ARG A 85 2.38 3.34 11.35
N ARG A 86 2.40 2.03 11.55
CA ARG A 86 1.42 1.34 12.42
C ARG A 86 -0.03 1.66 12.02
N VAL A 87 -0.29 1.61 10.72
CA VAL A 87 -1.62 1.87 10.15
C VAL A 87 -2.32 0.54 9.89
N ASN A 88 -3.58 0.43 10.32
CA ASN A 88 -4.44 -0.71 10.03
C ASN A 88 -5.37 -0.36 8.85
N MET A 89 -5.33 -1.11 7.76
CA MET A 89 -6.06 -0.80 6.53
C MET A 89 -6.89 -2.01 6.12
N HIS A 90 -8.20 -1.84 6.02
CA HIS A 90 -9.09 -2.95 5.68
C HIS A 90 -10.38 -2.50 4.99
N SER A 91 -11.13 -3.48 4.48
CA SER A 91 -12.42 -3.26 3.82
C SER A 91 -12.32 -2.32 2.62
N LEU A 92 -11.18 -2.38 1.92
CA LEU A 92 -10.80 -1.59 0.76
C LEU A 92 -10.69 -2.49 -0.47
N GLY A 93 -10.98 -2.00 -1.66
CA GLY A 93 -10.68 -2.70 -2.91
C GLY A 93 -9.18 -2.83 -3.11
N GLU A 94 -8.42 -1.77 -2.85
CA GLU A 94 -6.97 -1.75 -2.97
C GLU A 94 -6.36 -1.13 -1.71
N GLY A 95 -5.17 -1.57 -1.33
CA GLY A 95 -4.39 -0.87 -0.32
C GLY A 95 -3.84 0.47 -0.84
N PRO A 96 -2.72 0.96 -0.31
CA PRO A 96 -2.07 2.16 -0.81
C PRO A 96 -1.74 2.09 -2.31
N HIS A 97 -2.16 3.12 -3.05
CA HIS A 97 -1.74 3.38 -4.44
C HIS A 97 -0.69 4.47 -4.41
N MET A 98 0.57 4.07 -4.52
CA MET A 98 1.71 4.93 -4.25
C MET A 98 2.24 5.58 -5.52
N GLY A 99 2.72 6.81 -5.34
CA GLY A 99 3.59 7.53 -6.25
C GLY A 99 5.00 7.67 -5.64
N THR A 100 5.51 8.89 -5.55
CA THR A 100 6.89 9.20 -5.20
C THR A 100 7.10 9.47 -3.70
N ASN A 101 8.25 9.04 -3.17
CA ASN A 101 8.71 9.28 -1.80
C ASN A 101 7.72 8.79 -0.73
N VAL A 102 7.48 7.49 -0.72
CA VAL A 102 6.55 6.85 0.22
C VAL A 102 7.29 5.86 1.12
N LEU A 103 7.02 5.95 2.42
CA LEU A 103 7.44 4.94 3.41
C LEU A 103 6.20 4.33 4.06
N ILE A 104 6.09 3.01 4.02
CA ILE A 104 5.08 2.25 4.76
C ILE A 104 5.81 1.29 5.68
N GLU A 105 5.59 1.45 6.99
CA GLU A 105 6.27 0.66 8.01
C GLU A 105 5.34 0.21 9.14
N ASP A 106 5.64 -0.97 9.70
CA ASP A 106 4.93 -1.55 10.84
C ASP A 106 3.39 -1.61 10.65
N SER A 107 2.92 -1.66 9.40
CA SER A 107 1.51 -1.48 9.04
C SER A 107 0.88 -2.78 8.56
N TYR A 108 -0.45 -2.81 8.53
CA TYR A 108 -1.24 -3.99 8.22
C TYR A 108 -2.29 -3.67 7.15
N VAL A 109 -2.26 -4.41 6.03
CA VAL A 109 -3.32 -4.40 5.01
C VAL A 109 -3.98 -5.77 5.01
N HIS A 110 -5.30 -5.84 5.16
CA HIS A 110 -6.06 -7.08 5.22
C HIS A 110 -7.54 -6.89 4.85
N ASP A 111 -8.29 -8.00 4.73
CA ASP A 111 -9.72 -8.02 4.46
C ASP A 111 -10.11 -7.08 3.28
N LEU A 112 -9.42 -7.25 2.15
CA LEU A 112 -9.71 -6.46 0.95
C LEU A 112 -11.08 -6.84 0.38
N ALA A 113 -11.87 -5.83 0.02
CA ALA A 113 -13.17 -5.99 -0.61
C ALA A 113 -13.02 -6.49 -2.04
N SER A 114 -13.32 -7.78 -2.27
CA SER A 114 -13.26 -8.37 -3.61
C SER A 114 -14.40 -7.87 -4.51
N CYS A 115 -14.11 -7.64 -5.79
CA CYS A 115 -15.14 -7.43 -6.81
C CYS A 115 -14.75 -8.06 -8.15
N ASP A 116 -15.73 -8.29 -9.04
CA ASP A 116 -15.50 -9.04 -10.27
C ASP A 116 -14.50 -8.37 -11.22
N ILE A 117 -14.53 -7.03 -11.29
CA ILE A 117 -13.69 -6.21 -12.17
C ILE A 117 -12.48 -5.59 -11.45
N CYS A 118 -12.34 -5.80 -10.14
CA CYS A 118 -11.32 -5.16 -9.33
C CYS A 118 -9.95 -5.82 -9.52
N HIS A 119 -8.91 -4.99 -9.53
CA HIS A 119 -7.52 -5.42 -9.44
C HIS A 119 -7.08 -5.29 -7.98
N ASN A 120 -7.59 -6.14 -7.10
CA ASN A 120 -7.29 -5.99 -5.67
C ASN A 120 -5.77 -6.15 -5.43
N ASP A 121 -5.04 -5.08 -5.15
CA ASP A 121 -3.64 -5.15 -4.77
C ASP A 121 -3.50 -4.66 -3.32
N ALA A 122 -2.80 -5.40 -2.45
CA ALA A 122 -2.58 -4.92 -1.08
C ALA A 122 -1.64 -3.71 -1.07
N ILE A 123 -0.77 -3.60 -2.07
CA ILE A 123 0.06 -2.44 -2.37
C ILE A 123 0.15 -2.29 -3.90
N GLN A 124 -0.14 -1.10 -4.41
CA GLN A 124 -0.09 -0.82 -5.84
C GLN A 124 0.85 0.34 -6.17
N SER A 125 1.64 0.15 -7.22
CA SER A 125 2.39 1.18 -7.94
C SER A 125 2.16 1.02 -9.44
N SER A 126 1.99 2.16 -10.11
CA SER A 126 1.91 2.25 -11.57
C SER A 126 2.96 3.19 -12.17
N GLY A 127 4.00 3.56 -11.41
CA GLY A 127 5.03 4.53 -11.84
C GLY A 127 5.61 5.31 -10.66
N ALA A 128 5.94 4.62 -9.58
CA ALA A 128 6.36 5.24 -8.33
C ALA A 128 7.89 5.29 -8.17
N LEU A 129 8.37 6.25 -7.39
CA LEU A 129 9.80 6.50 -7.23
C LEU A 129 10.17 6.57 -5.75
N ASN A 130 11.27 5.94 -5.35
CA ASN A 130 11.79 5.99 -3.97
C ASN A 130 10.75 5.52 -2.94
N VAL A 131 10.43 4.23 -2.97
CA VAL A 131 9.45 3.62 -2.07
C VAL A 131 10.14 2.62 -1.15
N VAL A 132 9.76 2.64 0.13
CA VAL A 132 10.18 1.66 1.12
C VAL A 132 8.95 1.06 1.80
N LEU A 133 8.84 -0.26 1.72
CA LEU A 133 7.86 -1.07 2.43
C LEU A 133 8.63 -1.96 3.41
N ARG A 134 8.59 -1.66 4.71
CA ARG A 134 9.35 -2.39 5.71
C ARG A 134 8.54 -2.90 6.89
N HIS A 135 8.76 -4.15 7.28
CA HIS A 135 8.19 -4.72 8.50
C HIS A 135 6.65 -4.61 8.57
N ASN A 136 5.98 -4.80 7.44
CA ASN A 136 4.53 -4.80 7.35
C ASN A 136 3.97 -6.22 7.25
N THR A 137 2.68 -6.35 7.51
CA THR A 137 1.90 -7.52 7.10
C THR A 137 0.96 -7.09 5.97
N PHE A 138 1.05 -7.73 4.82
CA PHE A 138 0.17 -7.45 3.68
C PHE A 138 -0.51 -8.74 3.25
N ILE A 139 -1.84 -8.74 3.35
CA ILE A 139 -2.69 -9.88 3.01
C ILE A 139 -3.61 -9.47 1.87
N ASN A 140 -3.59 -10.27 0.80
CA ASN A 140 -4.53 -10.18 -0.29
C ASN A 140 -5.28 -11.52 -0.45
N ASP A 141 -6.37 -11.66 0.29
CA ASP A 141 -7.27 -12.81 0.28
C ASP A 141 -8.52 -12.58 -0.59
N ALA A 142 -8.56 -11.49 -1.37
CA ALA A 142 -9.64 -11.12 -2.29
C ALA A 142 -9.69 -12.02 -3.54
N MET A 143 -9.87 -13.33 -3.32
CA MET A 143 -9.92 -14.39 -4.32
C MET A 143 -8.65 -14.51 -5.18
N GLY A 144 -7.51 -14.04 -4.65
CA GLY A 144 -6.22 -14.10 -5.32
C GLY A 144 -6.11 -13.15 -6.52
N LYS A 145 -6.94 -12.13 -6.68
CA LYS A 145 -6.66 -11.03 -7.63
C LYS A 145 -5.96 -9.92 -6.85
N ASN A 146 -5.04 -9.14 -7.40
CA ASN A 146 -4.03 -9.45 -8.41
C ASN A 146 -2.72 -9.81 -7.70
N ALA A 147 -2.07 -8.94 -6.95
CA ALA A 147 -0.86 -9.26 -6.20
C ALA A 147 -0.91 -8.74 -4.75
N VAL A 148 -0.02 -9.23 -3.89
CA VAL A 148 0.17 -8.57 -2.58
C VAL A 148 0.90 -7.25 -2.79
N VAL A 149 2.04 -7.28 -3.48
CA VAL A 149 2.78 -6.07 -3.88
C VAL A 149 2.93 -6.02 -5.40
N ARG A 150 2.34 -5.00 -6.01
CA ARG A 150 2.44 -4.74 -7.45
C ARG A 150 3.30 -3.51 -7.72
N ILE A 151 4.33 -3.68 -8.55
CA ILE A 151 5.23 -2.63 -9.01
C ILE A 151 5.25 -2.64 -10.53
N ALA A 152 4.73 -1.60 -11.17
CA ALA A 152 4.75 -1.53 -12.62
C ALA A 152 4.91 -0.10 -13.14
N THR A 153 4.89 0.05 -14.46
CA THR A 153 5.28 1.29 -15.16
C THR A 153 4.22 1.84 -16.11
N GLU A 154 2.93 1.61 -15.81
CA GLU A 154 1.81 2.03 -16.69
C GLU A 154 1.71 3.55 -16.89
N GLN A 155 1.94 4.30 -15.82
CA GLN A 155 1.73 5.75 -15.72
C GLN A 155 3.05 6.53 -15.63
N GLY A 156 4.18 5.83 -15.53
CA GLY A 156 5.51 6.42 -15.52
C GLY A 156 6.60 5.43 -15.12
N ASP A 157 7.84 5.90 -15.08
CA ASP A 157 8.98 5.11 -14.62
C ASP A 157 8.77 4.64 -13.16
N SER A 158 9.17 3.39 -12.86
CA SER A 158 9.27 2.90 -11.47
C SER A 158 10.74 2.69 -11.08
N LYS A 159 11.20 3.34 -10.01
CA LYS A 159 12.61 3.30 -9.58
C LYS A 159 12.78 3.27 -8.06
N ASN A 160 13.83 2.58 -7.60
CA ASN A 160 14.25 2.53 -6.20
C ASN A 160 13.14 2.06 -5.26
N PHE A 161 12.75 0.79 -5.39
CA PHE A 161 11.80 0.12 -4.50
C PHE A 161 12.53 -0.81 -3.54
N LEU A 162 12.22 -0.70 -2.26
CA LEU A 162 12.65 -1.65 -1.24
C LEU A 162 11.43 -2.29 -0.59
N VAL A 163 11.31 -3.60 -0.73
CA VAL A 163 10.30 -4.42 -0.04
C VAL A 163 11.06 -5.32 0.92
N GLU A 164 11.13 -4.93 2.20
CA GLU A 164 11.97 -5.62 3.18
C GLU A 164 11.28 -6.08 4.46
N ASN A 165 11.64 -7.26 4.96
CA ASN A 165 11.19 -7.77 6.26
C ASN A 165 9.66 -7.81 6.43
N ASN A 166 8.89 -7.95 5.35
CA ASN A 166 7.43 -8.01 5.41
C ASN A 166 6.94 -9.47 5.51
N LEU A 167 5.74 -9.65 6.05
CA LEU A 167 4.93 -10.86 5.88
C LEU A 167 3.94 -10.64 4.74
N LEU A 168 4.03 -11.45 3.67
CA LEU A 168 3.20 -11.35 2.48
C LEU A 168 2.33 -12.62 2.35
N ALA A 169 1.02 -12.46 2.17
CA ALA A 169 0.11 -13.59 2.02
C ALA A 169 -0.94 -13.34 0.93
N GLY A 170 -1.19 -14.36 0.09
CA GLY A 170 -2.25 -14.34 -0.91
C GLY A 170 -1.84 -13.75 -2.27
N GLY A 171 -2.83 -13.19 -2.98
CA GLY A 171 -2.69 -12.71 -4.36
C GLY A 171 -2.52 -13.84 -5.40
N ASN A 172 -2.52 -13.48 -6.68
CA ASN A 172 -2.05 -14.37 -7.73
C ASN A 172 -0.54 -14.56 -7.59
N PHE A 173 0.13 -13.46 -7.22
CA PHE A 173 1.54 -13.39 -6.89
C PHE A 173 1.75 -12.62 -5.59
N ALA A 174 2.75 -13.01 -4.81
CA ALA A 174 3.12 -12.21 -3.64
C ALA A 174 3.78 -10.90 -4.08
N VAL A 175 4.72 -10.96 -5.03
CA VAL A 175 5.32 -9.76 -5.62
C VAL A 175 5.26 -9.84 -7.15
N GLN A 176 4.61 -8.86 -7.76
CA GLN A 176 4.55 -8.70 -9.21
C GLN A 176 5.32 -7.45 -9.62
N VAL A 177 6.24 -7.60 -10.57
CA VAL A 177 7.07 -6.53 -11.14
C VAL A 177 6.97 -6.58 -12.65
N ARG A 178 6.35 -5.57 -13.28
CA ARG A 178 6.06 -5.58 -14.72
C ARG A 178 6.49 -4.32 -15.43
N SER A 179 7.03 -4.49 -16.64
CA SER A 179 7.16 -3.43 -17.63
C SER A 179 5.80 -3.20 -18.31
N GLN A 180 5.27 -1.99 -18.26
CA GLN A 180 4.02 -1.62 -18.93
C GLN A 180 4.12 -0.21 -19.57
N GLY A 181 4.88 -0.09 -20.65
CA GLY A 181 4.92 1.13 -21.48
C GLY A 181 6.08 2.08 -21.17
N HIS A 182 6.54 2.17 -19.92
CA HIS A 182 7.67 3.04 -19.52
C HIS A 182 8.92 2.26 -19.08
N GLY A 183 9.16 1.10 -19.72
CA GLY A 183 10.31 0.23 -19.44
C GLY A 183 10.15 -0.60 -18.16
N PHE A 184 11.13 -1.48 -17.91
CA PHE A 184 11.11 -2.33 -16.73
C PHE A 184 11.49 -1.54 -15.46
N PRO A 185 10.83 -1.77 -14.29
CA PRO A 185 11.20 -1.15 -13.03
C PRO A 185 12.70 -1.31 -12.66
N VAL A 186 13.36 -0.23 -12.26
CA VAL A 186 14.81 -0.23 -11.98
C VAL A 186 15.10 -0.13 -10.49
N GLY A 187 16.04 -0.94 -9.98
CA GLY A 187 16.43 -0.90 -8.57
C GLY A 187 15.34 -1.39 -7.63
N VAL A 188 14.57 -2.39 -8.05
CA VAL A 188 13.62 -3.11 -7.20
C VAL A 188 14.38 -4.17 -6.40
N ARG A 189 14.25 -4.10 -5.08
CA ARG A 189 14.89 -5.01 -4.13
C ARG A 189 13.83 -5.59 -3.20
N VAL A 190 13.75 -6.92 -3.15
CA VAL A 190 12.83 -7.67 -2.30
C VAL A 190 13.67 -8.53 -1.37
N ILE A 191 13.78 -8.11 -0.11
CA ILE A 191 14.81 -8.61 0.80
C ILE A 191 14.20 -9.10 2.11
N ASN A 192 14.58 -10.30 2.58
CA ASN A 192 14.25 -10.81 3.91
C ASN A 192 12.75 -10.91 4.21
N ASN A 193 11.89 -11.09 3.21
CA ASN A 193 10.46 -11.23 3.41
C ASN A 193 10.08 -12.67 3.76
N ARG A 194 9.01 -12.81 4.55
CA ARG A 194 8.29 -14.06 4.80
C ARG A 194 7.10 -14.11 3.86
N ILE A 195 7.01 -15.14 3.05
CA ILE A 195 5.91 -15.28 2.09
C ILE A 195 5.10 -16.52 2.43
N VAL A 196 3.87 -16.30 2.87
CA VAL A 196 2.91 -17.36 3.15
C VAL A 196 2.51 -18.01 1.83
N PRO A 197 2.54 -19.35 1.71
CA PRO A 197 2.29 -20.06 0.45
C PRO A 197 0.80 -20.15 0.08
N THR A 198 0.12 -19.02 0.14
CA THR A 198 -1.29 -18.82 -0.20
C THR A 198 -1.48 -18.09 -1.53
N TRP A 199 -0.39 -17.79 -2.26
CA TRP A 199 -0.46 -17.26 -3.62
C TRP A 199 -1.08 -18.28 -4.59
N ARG A 200 -1.75 -17.81 -5.64
CA ARG A 200 -2.40 -18.71 -6.63
C ARG A 200 -1.42 -19.30 -7.64
N PHE A 201 -0.48 -18.51 -8.16
CA PHE A 201 0.41 -18.93 -9.25
C PHE A 201 1.86 -19.12 -8.78
N ALA A 202 2.49 -18.06 -8.27
CA ALA A 202 3.89 -18.10 -7.86
C ALA A 202 4.18 -17.00 -6.81
N PRO A 203 5.26 -17.08 -6.02
CA PRO A 203 5.63 -15.99 -5.11
C PRO A 203 6.06 -14.73 -5.88
N PHE A 204 6.67 -14.88 -7.05
CA PHE A 204 7.18 -13.78 -7.87
C PHE A 204 6.65 -13.85 -9.30
N ASP A 205 6.37 -12.68 -9.88
CA ASP A 205 6.11 -12.48 -11.31
C ASP A 205 6.96 -11.32 -11.82
N THR A 206 8.08 -11.62 -12.46
CA THR A 206 9.07 -10.64 -12.92
C THR A 206 9.33 -10.82 -14.41
N THR A 207 8.40 -10.37 -15.25
CA THR A 207 8.56 -10.46 -16.71
C THR A 207 9.40 -9.31 -17.24
N ASP A 208 10.24 -9.58 -18.25
CA ASP A 208 10.98 -8.57 -19.03
C ASP A 208 12.10 -7.83 -18.28
N GLY A 209 12.53 -8.34 -17.12
CA GLY A 209 13.65 -7.77 -16.38
C GLY A 209 14.09 -8.62 -15.21
N ARG A 210 14.90 -8.02 -14.32
CA ARG A 210 15.44 -8.68 -13.13
C ARG A 210 15.31 -7.75 -11.94
N ILE A 211 15.04 -8.35 -10.79
CA ILE A 211 15.02 -7.67 -9.49
C ILE A 211 16.03 -8.34 -8.57
N GLU A 212 16.41 -7.67 -7.49
CA GLU A 212 17.23 -8.28 -6.44
C GLU A 212 16.32 -9.00 -5.45
N THR A 213 16.41 -10.33 -5.36
CA THR A 213 15.71 -11.15 -4.37
C THR A 213 16.70 -11.83 -3.44
N ILE A 214 16.81 -11.37 -2.19
CA ILE A 214 17.78 -11.91 -1.22
C ILE A 214 17.06 -12.28 0.07
N GLY A 215 17.31 -13.49 0.57
CA GLY A 215 16.85 -13.90 1.90
C GLY A 215 15.33 -13.96 2.06
N ASN A 216 14.55 -14.04 0.98
CA ASN A 216 13.11 -14.29 1.10
C ASN A 216 12.89 -15.78 1.37
N PHE A 217 11.94 -16.08 2.25
CA PHE A 217 11.65 -17.44 2.67
C PHE A 217 10.16 -17.70 2.68
N ARG A 218 9.79 -18.94 2.34
CA ARG A 218 8.47 -19.48 2.64
C ARG A 218 8.21 -19.39 4.14
N ASP A 219 7.01 -18.96 4.49
CA ASP A 219 6.67 -18.76 5.90
C ASP A 219 6.45 -20.09 6.67
N ASP A 220 6.03 -21.15 5.98
CA ASP A 220 5.67 -22.44 6.59
C ASP A 220 6.88 -23.35 6.88
N ASN A 221 7.91 -23.33 6.04
CA ASN A 221 9.02 -24.29 6.10
C ASN A 221 10.42 -23.67 5.96
N LEU A 222 10.55 -22.35 5.81
CA LEU A 222 11.82 -21.64 5.61
C LEU A 222 12.55 -21.99 4.30
N GLU A 223 11.88 -22.58 3.31
CA GLU A 223 12.48 -22.78 2.00
C GLU A 223 12.79 -21.42 1.36
N PRO A 224 13.98 -21.22 0.78
CA PRO A 224 14.33 -19.97 0.13
C PRO A 224 13.45 -19.73 -1.11
N LEU A 225 13.08 -18.46 -1.33
CA LEU A 225 12.33 -18.00 -2.49
C LEU A 225 13.16 -16.95 -3.25
N SER A 226 13.29 -17.13 -4.56
CA SER A 226 13.95 -16.19 -5.48
C SER A 226 13.10 -15.95 -6.72
N ALA A 227 13.35 -14.87 -7.45
CA ALA A 227 12.69 -14.55 -8.72
C ALA A 227 13.47 -15.06 -9.97
N ASP A 228 14.54 -15.85 -9.77
CA ASP A 228 15.37 -16.44 -10.82
C ASP A 228 14.77 -17.69 -11.48
#